data_AF-A0A8T4P0H2-F1
#
_entry.id   AF-A0A8T4P0H2-F1
#
_cell.length_a   1.000
_cell.length_b   1.000
_cell.length_c   1.000
_cell.angle_alpha   90.00
_cell.angle_beta   90.00
_cell.angle_gamma   90.00
#
_symmetry.space_group_name_H-M   'P 1'
#
loop_
_entity.id
_entity.type
_entity.pdbx_description
1 polymer ?
#
loop_
_entity_poly.entity_id
_entity_poly.type
_entity_poly.pdbx_seq_one_letter_code
_entity_poly.pdbx_strand_id
1 'polypeptide(L)'
;MEEGIEARMKMPVRFPSEPWAVLQPDPSTPYDFFGEYRQRFRQDPEKMLMLAVLEDAVGVYQKNLFERSRKGKAKFREAEEYILEEGSDWPYSFENACEYVGLNPDYVRQGLTNWKEQRLANALPKSAKRKYITSR
;
A
#
# COMPACT_ATOMS: atom_id res chain seq x y z
N MET A 1 -11.28 -18.83 39.58
CA MET A 1 -11.99 -18.19 38.46
C MET A 1 -10.97 -17.48 37.59
N GLU A 2 -10.13 -18.25 36.90
CA GLU A 2 -9.21 -17.72 35.88
C GLU A 2 -9.07 -18.78 34.80
N GLU A 3 -10.15 -18.97 34.03
CA GLU A 3 -10.08 -19.65 32.74
C GLU A 3 -10.66 -18.73 31.70
N GLY A 4 -9.91 -18.43 30.63
CA GLY A 4 -10.54 -17.99 29.39
C GLY A 4 -9.85 -16.96 28.50
N ILE A 5 -8.50 -16.90 28.39
CA ILE A 5 -7.88 -16.03 27.36
C ILE A 5 -6.68 -16.69 26.62
N GLU A 6 -6.69 -17.99 26.34
CA GLU A 6 -5.56 -18.64 25.62
C GLU A 6 -5.94 -19.31 24.28
N ALA A 7 -7.18 -19.19 23.79
CA ALA A 7 -7.58 -20.02 22.64
C ALA A 7 -8.42 -19.32 21.57
N ARG A 8 -7.76 -18.54 20.69
CA ARG A 8 -8.12 -18.50 19.25
C ARG A 8 -7.17 -17.76 18.29
N MET A 9 -5.98 -17.31 18.69
CA MET A 9 -5.08 -16.60 17.75
C MET A 9 -4.16 -17.57 16.99
N LYS A 10 -4.75 -18.54 16.30
CA LYS A 10 -4.09 -19.33 15.26
C LYS A 10 -5.10 -19.67 14.19
N MET A 11 -5.28 -18.77 13.22
CA MET A 11 -5.54 -19.17 11.84
C MET A 11 -4.81 -18.20 10.91
N PRO A 12 -4.22 -18.73 9.84
CA PRO A 12 -3.16 -18.07 9.10
C PRO A 12 -3.75 -16.87 8.38
N VAL A 13 -2.96 -15.79 8.32
CA VAL A 13 -3.06 -14.85 7.21
C VAL A 13 -3.12 -15.72 5.96
N ARG A 14 -4.28 -15.77 5.29
CA ARG A 14 -4.40 -16.44 4.01
C ARG A 14 -3.67 -15.54 3.02
N PHE A 15 -2.35 -15.58 3.05
CA PHE A 15 -1.53 -15.13 1.95
C PHE A 15 -1.97 -15.96 0.75
N PRO A 16 -2.52 -15.37 -0.31
CA PRO A 16 -2.75 -16.13 -1.51
C PRO A 16 -1.41 -16.71 -1.97
N SER A 17 -1.45 -17.96 -2.44
CA SER A 17 -0.29 -18.72 -2.94
C SER A 17 0.43 -18.06 -4.12
N GLU A 18 -0.10 -16.93 -4.62
CA GLU A 18 0.54 -16.09 -5.61
C GLU A 18 0.69 -14.65 -5.09
N PRO A 19 1.93 -14.15 -4.99
CA PRO A 19 2.24 -12.85 -4.36
C PRO A 19 1.64 -11.65 -5.09
N TRP A 20 1.12 -11.84 -6.31
CA TRP A 20 0.50 -10.83 -7.14
C TRP A 20 -1.03 -10.79 -7.03
N ALA A 21 -1.67 -11.77 -6.39
CA ALA A 21 -3.13 -11.87 -6.32
C ALA A 21 -3.77 -10.87 -5.34
N VAL A 22 -3.05 -10.44 -4.30
CA VAL A 22 -3.53 -9.39 -3.35
C VAL A 22 -3.58 -8.01 -4.01
N LEU A 23 -2.85 -7.85 -5.12
CA LEU A 23 -2.72 -6.60 -5.86
C LEU A 23 -3.32 -6.69 -7.26
N GLN A 24 -4.07 -7.75 -7.57
CA GLN A 24 -5.01 -7.72 -8.68
C GLN A 24 -6.21 -6.91 -8.21
N PRO A 25 -6.38 -5.67 -8.68
CA PRO A 25 -7.61 -4.97 -8.45
C PRO A 25 -8.63 -5.67 -9.35
N ASP A 26 -9.79 -6.04 -8.81
CA ASP A 26 -10.97 -5.58 -9.54
C ASP A 26 -10.74 -4.07 -9.77
N PRO A 27 -10.84 -3.56 -11.01
CA PRO A 27 -10.37 -2.22 -11.41
C PRO A 27 -11.03 -1.04 -10.67
N SER A 28 -11.74 -1.27 -9.57
CA SER A 28 -12.66 -0.33 -8.97
C SER A 28 -12.37 0.15 -7.55
N THR A 29 -11.28 -0.20 -6.82
CA THR A 29 -10.65 0.72 -5.82
C THR A 29 -9.59 0.09 -4.88
N PRO A 30 -8.62 0.89 -4.36
CA PRO A 30 -7.83 0.56 -3.15
C PRO A 30 -8.68 0.34 -1.86
N TYR A 31 -9.99 0.57 -1.93
CA TYR A 31 -10.94 0.48 -0.83
C TYR A 31 -11.18 -0.96 -0.37
N ASP A 32 -11.00 -1.95 -1.25
CA ASP A 32 -11.24 -3.36 -0.91
C ASP A 32 -10.15 -3.93 0.00
N PHE A 33 -8.88 -3.62 -0.28
CA PHE A 33 -7.75 -4.05 0.57
C PHE A 33 -7.85 -3.45 1.98
N PHE A 34 -8.04 -2.13 2.09
CA PHE A 34 -8.18 -1.46 3.38
C PHE A 34 -9.55 -1.72 4.04
N GLY A 35 -10.53 -2.25 3.30
CA GLY A 35 -11.87 -2.56 3.80
C GLY A 35 -11.88 -3.60 4.91
N GLU A 36 -11.10 -4.67 4.79
CA GLU A 36 -10.96 -5.69 5.82
C GLU A 36 -10.34 -5.13 7.11
N TYR A 37 -9.30 -4.30 6.96
CA TYR A 37 -8.63 -3.63 8.07
C TYR A 37 -9.55 -2.65 8.80
N ARG A 38 -10.38 -1.89 8.07
CA ARG A 38 -11.40 -1.01 8.68
C ARG A 38 -12.38 -1.77 9.57
N GLN A 39 -12.83 -2.95 9.12
CA GLN A 39 -13.72 -3.77 9.94
C GLN A 39 -13.01 -4.29 11.18
N ARG A 40 -11.75 -4.74 11.03
CA ARG A 40 -10.93 -5.26 12.11
C ARG A 40 -10.59 -4.20 13.18
N PHE A 41 -10.30 -2.97 12.77
CA PHE A 41 -9.88 -1.88 13.67
C PHE A 41 -11.03 -0.99 14.12
N ARG A 42 -12.29 -1.34 13.83
CA ARG A 42 -13.45 -0.51 14.19
C ARG A 42 -13.50 -0.10 15.67
N GLN A 43 -12.94 -0.92 16.57
CA GLN A 43 -12.89 -0.67 18.02
C GLN A 43 -11.58 -0.05 18.51
N ASP A 44 -10.63 0.23 17.61
CA ASP A 44 -9.28 0.73 17.91
C ASP A 44 -9.06 2.04 17.10
N PRO A 45 -9.42 3.21 17.68
CA PRO A 45 -9.40 4.48 16.97
C PRO A 45 -7.99 4.90 16.54
N GLU A 46 -6.95 4.53 17.30
CA GLU A 46 -5.56 4.77 16.96
C GLU A 46 -5.15 3.98 15.71
N LYS A 47 -5.51 2.68 15.62
CA LYS A 47 -5.25 1.90 14.40
C LYS A 47 -6.06 2.38 13.20
N MET A 48 -7.30 2.85 13.42
CA MET A 48 -8.09 3.46 12.36
C MET A 48 -7.43 4.73 11.82
N LEU A 49 -6.83 5.55 12.69
CA LEU A 49 -6.07 6.73 12.28
C LEU A 49 -4.86 6.32 11.44
N MET A 50 -4.05 5.36 11.90
CA MET A 50 -2.89 4.89 11.14
C MET A 50 -3.28 4.32 9.77
N LEU A 51 -4.37 3.53 9.73
CA LEU A 51 -4.91 3.01 8.49
C LEU A 51 -5.33 4.11 7.53
N ALA A 52 -5.99 5.16 8.04
CA ALA A 52 -6.42 6.29 7.23
C ALA A 52 -5.23 7.07 6.65
N VAL A 53 -4.14 7.23 7.41
CA VAL A 53 -2.89 7.86 6.93
C VAL A 53 -2.28 7.05 5.78
N LEU A 54 -2.19 5.73 5.94
CA LEU A 54 -1.69 4.83 4.88
C LEU A 54 -2.55 4.90 3.62
N GLU A 55 -3.87 4.86 3.79
CA GLU A 55 -4.82 4.90 2.67
C GLU A 55 -4.77 6.24 1.92
N ASP A 56 -4.64 7.36 2.62
CA ASP A 56 -4.49 8.67 1.99
C ASP A 56 -3.17 8.74 1.19
N ALA A 57 -2.05 8.32 1.78
CA ALA A 57 -0.75 8.31 1.10
C ALA A 57 -0.78 7.45 -0.17
N VAL A 58 -1.31 6.23 -0.08
CA VAL A 58 -1.48 5.34 -1.23
C VAL A 58 -2.45 5.94 -2.26
N GLY A 59 -3.55 6.55 -1.80
CA GLY A 59 -4.51 7.23 -2.66
C GLY A 59 -3.89 8.39 -3.44
N VAL A 60 -3.09 9.23 -2.79
CA VAL A 60 -2.35 10.35 -3.43
C VAL A 60 -1.32 9.80 -4.42
N TYR A 61 -0.54 8.80 -4.02
CA TYR A 61 0.44 8.15 -4.88
C TYR A 61 -0.20 7.59 -6.16
N GLN A 62 -1.31 6.86 -6.02
CA GLN A 62 -1.98 6.24 -7.17
C GLN A 62 -2.68 7.27 -8.06
N LYS A 63 -3.38 8.23 -7.46
CA LYS A 63 -4.16 9.25 -8.18
C LYS A 63 -3.29 10.19 -9.00
N ASN A 64 -2.11 10.55 -8.49
CA ASN A 64 -1.27 11.57 -9.12
C ASN A 64 -0.18 11.00 -10.04
N LEU A 65 -0.12 9.68 -10.25
CA LEU A 65 0.90 9.03 -11.08
C LEU A 65 1.01 9.62 -12.51
N PHE A 66 -0.13 9.96 -13.12
CA PHE A 66 -0.17 10.50 -14.49
C PHE A 66 -0.50 12.00 -14.55
N GLU A 67 -0.48 12.68 -13.41
CA GLU A 67 -0.87 14.08 -13.33
C GLU A 67 0.18 14.97 -14.03
N ARG A 68 -0.30 15.87 -14.90
CA ARG A 68 0.58 16.68 -15.76
C ARG A 68 0.92 18.03 -15.11
N SER A 69 0.07 18.51 -14.21
CA SER A 69 0.28 19.79 -13.53
C SER A 69 1.46 19.73 -12.57
N ARG A 70 2.16 20.87 -12.40
CA ARG A 70 3.27 21.00 -11.44
C ARG A 70 2.83 20.62 -10.02
N LYS A 71 1.62 21.03 -9.63
CA LYS A 71 1.06 20.75 -8.30
C LYS A 71 0.84 19.25 -8.08
N GLY A 72 0.26 18.54 -9.03
CA GLY A 72 0.03 17.10 -8.85
C GLY A 72 1.31 16.27 -8.93
N LYS A 73 2.29 16.66 -9.76
CA LYS A 73 3.63 16.05 -9.72
C LYS A 73 4.30 16.21 -8.36
N ALA A 74 4.17 17.39 -7.74
CA ALA A 74 4.69 17.62 -6.39
C ALA A 74 4.00 16.70 -5.36
N LYS A 75 2.66 16.59 -5.40
CA LYS A 75 1.91 15.68 -4.53
C LYS A 75 2.29 14.21 -4.71
N PHE A 76 2.48 13.78 -5.96
CA PHE A 76 2.95 12.42 -6.24
C PHE A 76 4.31 12.17 -5.60
N ARG A 77 5.25 13.11 -5.80
CA ARG A 77 6.61 13.00 -5.27
C ARG A 77 6.64 12.99 -3.75
N GLU A 78 5.86 13.85 -3.10
CA GLU A 78 5.73 13.89 -1.64
C GLU A 78 5.20 12.56 -1.09
N ALA A 79 4.16 11.99 -1.70
CA ALA A 79 3.64 10.69 -1.31
C ALA A 79 4.65 9.55 -1.55
N GLU A 80 5.36 9.59 -2.69
CA GLU A 80 6.42 8.62 -3.00
C GLU A 80 7.58 8.69 -2.01
N GLU A 81 8.04 9.89 -1.68
CA GLU A 81 9.11 10.12 -0.70
C GLU A 81 8.68 9.59 0.68
N TYR A 82 7.44 9.84 1.11
CA TYR A 82 6.91 9.31 2.36
C TYR A 82 6.84 7.77 2.38
N ILE A 83 6.35 7.13 1.30
CA ILE A 83 6.23 5.67 1.22
C ILE A 83 7.60 4.97 1.21
N LEU A 84 8.58 5.60 0.56
CA LEU A 84 9.93 5.07 0.41
C LEU A 84 10.90 5.53 1.51
N GLU A 85 10.45 6.37 2.45
CA GLU A 85 11.26 6.78 3.61
C GLU A 85 11.52 5.56 4.49
N GLU A 86 12.79 5.32 4.84
CA GLU A 86 13.27 4.21 5.66
C GLU A 86 13.95 4.73 6.93
N GLY A 87 13.83 3.97 8.03
CA GLY A 87 14.57 4.25 9.28
C GLY A 87 14.10 5.50 10.02
N SER A 88 12.83 5.86 9.86
CA SER A 88 12.22 7.02 10.52
C SER A 88 11.60 6.61 11.85
N ASP A 89 12.10 7.19 12.95
CA ASP A 89 11.55 7.01 14.31
C ASP A 89 10.21 7.75 14.51
N TRP A 90 9.71 8.44 13.48
CA TRP A 90 8.47 9.19 13.57
C TRP A 90 7.28 8.24 13.74
N PRO A 91 6.37 8.43 14.72
CA PRO A 91 5.24 7.51 14.96
C PRO A 91 4.30 7.31 13.78
N TYR A 92 4.28 8.27 12.86
CA TYR A 92 3.49 8.25 11.63
C TYR A 92 4.38 8.05 10.40
N SER A 93 5.59 7.53 10.54
CA SER A 93 6.36 7.06 9.40
C SER A 93 5.61 5.92 8.72
N PHE A 94 5.85 5.72 7.42
CA PHE A 94 5.21 4.65 6.68
C PHE A 94 5.45 3.27 7.31
N GLU A 95 6.68 3.02 7.77
CA GLU A 95 7.08 1.78 8.44
C GLU A 95 6.27 1.56 9.73
N ASN A 96 6.30 2.54 10.63
CA ASN A 96 5.62 2.45 11.92
C ASN A 96 4.11 2.33 11.74
N ALA A 97 3.52 3.07 10.81
CA ALA A 97 2.10 2.97 10.50
C ALA A 97 1.73 1.58 9.97
N CYS A 98 2.52 1.02 9.04
CA CYS A 98 2.31 -0.35 8.53
C CYS A 98 2.42 -1.39 9.66
N GLU A 99 3.48 -1.35 10.44
CA GLU A 99 3.71 -2.31 11.53
C GLU A 99 2.60 -2.25 12.59
N TYR A 100 2.16 -1.04 12.95
CA TYR A 100 1.11 -0.83 13.95
C TYR A 100 -0.24 -1.45 13.54
N VAL A 101 -0.55 -1.47 12.25
CA VAL A 101 -1.73 -2.13 11.69
C VAL A 101 -1.48 -3.58 11.27
N GLY A 102 -0.28 -4.12 11.51
CA GLY A 102 0.08 -5.50 11.19
C GLY A 102 0.34 -5.77 9.71
N LEU A 103 0.72 -4.73 8.95
CA LEU A 103 1.21 -4.82 7.58
C LEU A 103 2.75 -4.89 7.56
N ASN A 104 3.30 -5.62 6.58
CA ASN A 104 4.73 -5.58 6.31
C ASN A 104 5.03 -4.38 5.37
N PRO A 105 5.83 -3.39 5.80
CA PRO A 105 6.09 -2.19 5.00
C PRO A 105 6.80 -2.50 3.68
N ASP A 106 7.78 -3.40 3.66
CA ASP A 106 8.50 -3.79 2.46
C ASP A 106 7.59 -4.46 1.43
N TYR A 107 6.66 -5.29 1.90
CA TYR A 107 5.66 -5.91 1.04
C TYR A 107 4.75 -4.86 0.37
N VAL A 108 4.31 -3.86 1.14
CA VAL A 108 3.48 -2.78 0.59
C VAL A 108 4.27 -1.92 -0.40
N ARG A 109 5.53 -1.56 -0.08
CA ARG A 109 6.44 -0.84 -1.00
C ARG A 109 6.67 -1.59 -2.30
N GLN A 110 6.94 -2.89 -2.22
CA GLN A 110 7.12 -3.73 -3.39
C GLN A 110 5.85 -3.76 -4.26
N GLY A 111 4.68 -3.88 -3.62
CA GLY A 111 3.39 -3.83 -4.29
C GLY A 111 3.15 -2.53 -5.04
N LEU A 112 3.40 -1.38 -4.40
CA LEU A 112 3.22 -0.06 -4.98
C LEU A 112 4.23 0.25 -6.09
N THR A 113 5.47 -0.23 -5.95
CA THR A 113 6.51 -0.13 -6.98
C THR A 113 6.12 -0.93 -8.22
N ASN A 114 5.74 -2.20 -8.05
CA ASN A 114 5.29 -3.07 -9.15
C ASN A 114 4.05 -2.48 -9.85
N TRP A 115 3.09 -1.97 -9.08
CA TRP A 115 1.91 -1.31 -9.62
C TRP A 115 2.27 -0.08 -10.47
N LYS A 116 3.18 0.78 -9.98
CA LYS A 116 3.65 1.96 -10.71
C LYS A 116 4.31 1.56 -12.02
N GLU A 117 5.23 0.60 -12.00
CA GLU A 117 5.91 0.09 -13.19
C GLU A 117 4.93 -0.46 -14.23
N GLN A 118 3.96 -1.29 -13.81
CA GLN A 118 2.94 -1.83 -14.71
C GLN A 118 2.08 -0.74 -15.34
N ARG A 119 1.68 0.26 -14.55
CA ARG A 119 0.88 1.40 -15.06
C ARG A 119 1.69 2.23 -16.06
N LEU A 120 2.95 2.54 -15.76
CA LEU A 120 3.84 3.23 -16.68
C LEU A 120 4.07 2.43 -17.96
N ALA A 121 4.38 1.14 -17.84
CA ALA A 121 4.54 0.25 -18.98
C ALA A 121 3.28 0.26 -19.86
N ASN A 122 2.09 0.17 -19.27
CA ASN A 122 0.83 0.19 -20.02
C ASN A 122 0.52 1.54 -20.69
N ALA A 123 0.95 2.65 -20.10
CA ALA A 123 0.79 3.99 -20.67
C ALA A 123 1.79 4.30 -21.79
N LEU A 124 2.92 3.57 -21.88
CA LEU A 124 3.93 3.77 -22.93
C LEU A 124 3.44 3.29 -24.31
N PRO A 125 3.70 4.05 -25.38
CA PRO A 125 3.41 3.61 -26.75
C PRO A 125 4.20 2.35 -27.12
N LYS A 126 3.66 1.53 -28.02
CA LYS A 126 4.23 0.20 -28.39
C LYS A 126 5.72 0.24 -28.77
N SER A 127 6.19 1.35 -29.35
CA SER A 127 7.59 1.57 -29.73
C SER A 127 8.54 1.79 -28.55
N ALA A 128 8.05 2.35 -27.44
CA ALA A 128 8.82 2.60 -26.22
C ALA A 128 8.81 1.40 -25.25
N LYS A 129 7.74 0.59 -25.25
CA LYS A 129 7.64 -0.65 -24.45
C LYS A 129 8.80 -1.61 -24.69
N ARG A 130 9.26 -1.75 -25.95
CA ARG A 130 10.36 -2.65 -26.32
C ARG A 130 11.73 -2.23 -25.79
N LYS A 131 11.90 -0.99 -25.32
CA LYS A 131 13.15 -0.51 -24.69
C LYS A 131 13.09 -0.60 -23.16
N TYR A 132 11.92 -0.35 -22.58
CA TYR A 132 11.69 -0.43 -21.13
C TYR A 132 11.84 -1.86 -20.58
N ILE A 133 11.42 -2.87 -21.36
CA ILE A 133 11.52 -4.28 -20.96
C ILE A 133 12.98 -4.79 -20.99
N THR A 134 13.82 -4.26 -21.88
CA THR A 134 15.22 -4.70 -22.07
C THR A 134 16.24 -3.93 -21.24
N SER A 135 15.84 -2.87 -20.53
CA SER A 135 16.73 -2.08 -19.67
C SER A 135 16.60 -2.42 -18.18
N ARG A 136 15.99 -3.57 -17.86
CA ARG A 136 15.76 -4.05 -16.51
C ARG A 136 16.84 -5.04 -16.10
#